data_AF-A0A7R8HCH9-F1
#
_entry.id   AF-A0A7R8HCH9-F1
#
_cell.length_a   1.000
_cell.length_b   1.000
_cell.length_c   1.000
_cell.angle_alpha   90.00
_cell.angle_beta   90.00
_cell.angle_gamma   90.00
#
_symmetry.space_group_name_H-M   'P 1'
#
loop_
_entity.id
_entity.type
_entity.pdbx_description
1 polymer ?
#
loop_
_entity_poly.entity_id
_entity_poly.type
_entity_poly.pdbx_seq_one_letter_code
_entity_poly.pdbx_strand_id
1 'polypeptide(L)'
;MTGRPKPSIFWSENGKFLPADSEVSSGSIVTSTVLLHSLQRSSNGNIIACSASNNNISLPTKASIKLLMNLAPTAVWIHKKETHLSAEKETFFQCSSRGSSPRTAFTWLIGERVLEMEIKINNFTSVLQYTPKVEDHDQTLICRSENPDLEKSAIQDTLGLLVHYKPIVKLKYGSNLNTSNMRVGDDVYFECHVSSRPTHTRISWYHNVSI
;
A
#
# COMPACT_ATOMS: atom_id res chain seq x y z
N MET A 1 -9.40 -43.99 -5.22
CA MET A 1 -10.56 -44.52 -4.43
C MET A 1 -10.74 -46.00 -4.75
N THR A 2 -11.30 -46.81 -3.84
CA THR A 2 -11.61 -48.23 -4.05
C THR A 2 -13.11 -48.45 -4.30
N GLY A 3 -13.48 -49.30 -5.27
CA GLY A 3 -14.88 -49.65 -5.53
C GLY A 3 -15.04 -50.92 -6.37
N ARG A 4 -16.14 -51.66 -6.17
CA ARG A 4 -16.59 -52.77 -7.03
C ARG A 4 -18.06 -52.52 -7.42
N PRO A 5 -18.43 -52.40 -8.71
CA PRO A 5 -17.59 -52.38 -9.91
C PRO A 5 -16.52 -51.28 -9.90
N LYS A 6 -15.57 -51.32 -10.83
CA LYS A 6 -14.52 -50.30 -10.96
C LYS A 6 -15.18 -48.92 -11.16
N PRO A 7 -14.86 -47.91 -10.34
CA PRO A 7 -15.47 -46.59 -10.47
C PRO A 7 -14.89 -45.79 -11.63
N SER A 8 -15.72 -44.98 -12.29
CA SER A 8 -15.32 -43.93 -13.22
C SER A 8 -15.15 -42.61 -12.46
N ILE A 9 -14.12 -41.83 -12.80
CA ILE A 9 -13.83 -40.54 -12.18
C ILE A 9 -14.15 -39.40 -13.15
N PHE A 10 -14.75 -38.32 -12.64
CA PHE A 10 -15.09 -37.13 -13.39
C PHE A 10 -14.61 -35.88 -12.66
N TRP A 11 -13.94 -34.99 -13.39
CA TRP A 11 -13.50 -33.71 -12.87
C TRP A 11 -14.47 -32.60 -13.25
N SER A 12 -14.60 -31.61 -12.37
CA SER A 12 -15.34 -30.40 -12.66
C SER A 12 -14.73 -29.17 -11.99
N GLU A 13 -14.84 -28.03 -12.65
CA GLU A 13 -14.55 -26.70 -12.11
C GLU A 13 -15.85 -25.91 -12.05
N ASN A 14 -16.25 -25.48 -10.84
CA ASN A 14 -17.54 -24.83 -10.59
C ASN A 14 -18.75 -25.60 -11.18
N GLY A 15 -18.64 -26.94 -11.22
CA GLY A 15 -19.67 -27.82 -11.79
C GLY A 15 -19.59 -28.03 -13.30
N LYS A 16 -18.73 -27.30 -14.02
CA LYS A 16 -18.46 -27.54 -15.45
C LYS A 16 -17.43 -28.65 -15.60
N PHE A 17 -17.67 -29.60 -16.51
CA PHE A 17 -16.76 -30.71 -16.77
C PHE A 17 -15.34 -30.24 -17.14
N LEU A 18 -14.34 -30.93 -16.58
CA LEU A 18 -12.94 -30.81 -16.94
C LEU A 18 -12.42 -32.17 -17.45
N PRO A 19 -11.63 -32.19 -18.54
CA PRO A 19 -10.98 -33.41 -18.99
C PRO A 19 -9.92 -33.85 -17.99
N ALA A 20 -9.80 -35.16 -17.77
CA ALA A 20 -8.68 -35.72 -17.02
C ALA A 20 -7.39 -35.59 -17.84
N ASP A 21 -6.30 -35.33 -17.16
CA ASP A 21 -4.95 -35.28 -17.74
C ASP A 21 -4.35 -36.69 -17.81
N SER A 22 -4.53 -37.48 -16.75
CA SER A 22 -4.17 -38.90 -16.75
C SER A 22 -5.13 -39.71 -15.88
N GLU A 23 -5.29 -41.00 -16.20
CA GLU A 23 -6.02 -41.94 -15.37
C GLU A 23 -5.32 -43.29 -15.38
N VAL A 24 -4.93 -43.75 -14.18
CA VAL A 24 -4.24 -45.02 -13.98
C VAL A 24 -5.08 -45.89 -13.05
N SER A 25 -5.18 -47.17 -13.39
CA SER A 25 -5.94 -48.15 -12.63
C SER A 25 -5.04 -49.27 -12.15
N SER A 26 -5.07 -49.54 -10.84
CA SER A 26 -4.37 -50.66 -10.22
C SER A 26 -5.34 -51.46 -9.36
N GLY A 27 -5.81 -52.59 -9.89
CA GLY A 27 -6.87 -53.39 -9.25
C GLY A 27 -8.18 -52.61 -9.10
N SER A 28 -8.65 -52.46 -7.86
CA SER A 28 -9.87 -51.70 -7.52
C SER A 28 -9.61 -50.20 -7.31
N ILE A 29 -8.35 -49.75 -7.39
CA ILE A 29 -7.97 -48.35 -7.18
C ILE A 29 -7.88 -47.67 -8.55
N VAL A 30 -8.63 -46.59 -8.69
CA VAL A 30 -8.48 -45.63 -9.80
C VAL A 30 -7.90 -44.34 -9.24
N THR A 31 -6.85 -43.86 -9.89
CA THR A 31 -6.19 -42.59 -9.64
C THR A 31 -6.30 -41.76 -10.92
N SER A 32 -6.93 -40.60 -10.83
CA SER A 32 -7.08 -39.65 -11.93
C SER A 32 -6.42 -38.33 -11.55
N THR A 33 -5.83 -37.64 -12.51
CA THR A 33 -5.25 -36.30 -12.35
C THR A 33 -5.96 -35.31 -13.26
N VAL A 34 -6.01 -34.05 -12.83
CA VAL A 34 -6.47 -32.93 -13.66
C VAL A 34 -5.39 -31.86 -13.68
N LEU A 35 -5.11 -31.32 -14.86
CA LEU A 35 -4.14 -30.24 -15.06
C LEU A 35 -4.87 -28.97 -15.49
N LEU A 36 -4.69 -27.89 -14.73
CA LEU A 36 -5.24 -26.58 -15.05
C LEU A 36 -4.15 -25.72 -15.68
N HIS A 37 -4.28 -25.43 -16.96
CA HIS A 37 -3.34 -24.55 -17.67
C HIS A 37 -3.71 -23.08 -17.48
N SER A 38 -2.69 -22.23 -17.31
CA SER A 38 -2.82 -20.77 -17.35
C SER A 38 -3.93 -20.19 -16.47
N LEU A 39 -3.85 -20.48 -15.17
CA LEU A 39 -4.77 -19.93 -14.16
C LEU A 39 -4.89 -18.41 -14.30
N GLN A 40 -6.12 -17.94 -14.35
CA GLN A 40 -6.42 -16.52 -14.42
C GLN A 40 -6.74 -16.00 -13.01
N ARG A 41 -6.70 -14.68 -12.83
CA ARG A 41 -7.11 -14.08 -11.53
C ARG A 41 -8.55 -14.44 -11.15
N SER A 42 -9.42 -14.59 -12.14
CA SER A 42 -10.81 -15.05 -11.97
C SER A 42 -10.91 -16.52 -11.55
N SER A 43 -9.86 -17.32 -11.70
CA SER A 43 -9.81 -18.69 -11.20
C SER A 43 -9.72 -18.74 -9.67
N ASN A 44 -9.26 -17.68 -9.02
CA ASN A 44 -9.19 -17.63 -7.57
C ASN A 44 -10.59 -17.79 -6.95
N GLY A 45 -10.73 -18.80 -6.10
CA GLY A 45 -11.98 -19.18 -5.47
C GLY A 45 -12.80 -20.21 -6.24
N ASN A 46 -12.38 -20.63 -7.45
CA ASN A 46 -13.02 -21.73 -8.17
C ASN A 46 -12.95 -23.02 -7.35
N ILE A 47 -14.01 -23.82 -7.45
CA ILE A 47 -14.11 -25.11 -6.77
C ILE A 47 -13.77 -26.21 -7.77
N ILE A 48 -12.68 -26.91 -7.52
CA ILE A 48 -12.30 -28.10 -8.26
C ILE A 48 -12.87 -29.32 -7.54
N ALA A 49 -13.66 -30.12 -8.24
CA ALA A 49 -14.29 -31.30 -7.66
C ALA A 49 -14.03 -32.55 -8.49
N CYS A 50 -13.77 -33.63 -7.78
CA CYS A 50 -13.67 -34.98 -8.29
C CYS A 50 -14.90 -35.77 -7.85
N SER A 51 -15.61 -36.35 -8.82
CA SER A 51 -16.78 -37.18 -8.60
C SER A 51 -16.48 -38.60 -9.06
N ALA A 52 -16.82 -39.60 -8.24
CA ALA A 52 -16.63 -41.01 -8.57
C ALA A 52 -17.97 -41.76 -8.55
N SER A 53 -18.20 -42.59 -9.58
CA SER A 53 -19.39 -43.45 -9.66
C SER A 53 -19.02 -44.85 -10.13
N ASN A 54 -19.53 -45.88 -9.46
CA ASN A 54 -19.30 -47.30 -9.79
C ASN A 54 -20.54 -48.03 -10.32
N ASN A 55 -21.72 -47.40 -10.30
CA ASN A 55 -22.97 -47.96 -10.79
C ASN A 55 -23.97 -46.83 -11.07
N ASN A 56 -25.16 -47.17 -11.57
CA ASN A 56 -26.22 -46.20 -11.89
C ASN A 56 -27.36 -46.18 -10.85
N ILE A 57 -27.13 -46.77 -9.67
CA ILE A 57 -28.12 -46.96 -8.59
C ILE A 57 -27.84 -46.00 -7.43
N SER A 58 -26.57 -45.87 -7.03
CA SER A 58 -26.12 -44.96 -5.98
C SER A 58 -25.68 -43.62 -6.57
N LEU A 59 -25.90 -42.55 -5.83
CA LEU A 59 -25.38 -41.23 -6.19
C LEU A 59 -23.84 -41.24 -6.21
N PRO A 60 -23.19 -40.52 -7.14
CA PRO A 60 -21.75 -40.38 -7.16
C PRO A 60 -21.22 -39.75 -5.87
N THR A 61 -20.09 -40.24 -5.37
CA THR A 61 -19.39 -39.57 -4.25
C THR A 61 -18.56 -38.42 -4.79
N LYS A 62 -18.57 -37.28 -4.11
CA LYS A 62 -17.89 -36.06 -4.55
C LYS A 62 -16.97 -35.52 -3.47
N ALA A 63 -15.75 -35.18 -3.84
CA ALA A 63 -14.81 -34.41 -3.03
C ALA A 63 -14.44 -33.12 -3.77
N SER A 64 -14.18 -32.04 -3.04
CA SER A 64 -13.89 -30.74 -3.64
C SER A 64 -12.87 -29.94 -2.86
N ILE A 65 -12.07 -29.16 -3.58
CA ILE A 65 -11.11 -28.19 -3.04
C ILE A 65 -11.37 -26.82 -3.67
N LYS A 66 -11.13 -25.76 -2.91
CA LYS A 66 -11.21 -24.38 -3.40
C LYS A 66 -9.82 -23.90 -3.81
N LEU A 67 -9.68 -23.39 -5.03
CA LEU A 67 -8.45 -22.80 -5.50
C LEU A 67 -8.22 -21.47 -4.78
N LEU A 68 -7.08 -21.32 -4.09
CA LEU A 68 -6.69 -20.08 -3.42
C LEU A 68 -5.36 -19.62 -4.01
N MET A 69 -5.36 -18.45 -4.64
CA MET A 69 -4.22 -17.89 -5.35
C MET A 69 -3.66 -16.68 -4.61
N ASN A 70 -2.34 -16.54 -4.64
CA ASN A 70 -1.69 -15.30 -4.27
C ASN A 70 -1.83 -14.32 -5.45
N LEU A 71 -2.46 -13.17 -5.19
CA LEU A 71 -2.76 -12.15 -6.19
C LEU A 71 -2.19 -10.81 -5.77
N ALA A 72 -1.46 -10.14 -6.66
CA ALA A 72 -0.97 -8.78 -6.43
C ALA A 72 -2.12 -7.76 -6.40
N PRO A 73 -2.07 -6.67 -5.64
CA PRO A 73 -3.08 -5.62 -5.73
C PRO A 73 -3.23 -5.09 -7.17
N THR A 74 -4.45 -4.68 -7.52
CA THR A 74 -4.78 -4.11 -8.85
C THR A 74 -5.07 -2.63 -8.80
N ALA A 75 -5.43 -2.11 -7.63
CA ALA A 75 -5.69 -0.69 -7.43
C ALA A 75 -5.36 -0.31 -5.99
N VAL A 76 -4.84 0.89 -5.82
CA VAL A 76 -4.58 1.54 -4.53
C VAL A 76 -4.93 3.02 -4.68
N TRP A 77 -5.53 3.64 -3.67
CA TRP A 77 -5.91 5.04 -3.74
C TRP A 77 -5.95 5.71 -2.36
N ILE A 78 -5.43 6.93 -2.30
CA ILE A 78 -5.55 7.83 -1.16
C ILE A 78 -6.87 8.60 -1.28
N HIS A 79 -7.70 8.53 -0.23
CA HIS A 79 -9.04 9.14 -0.22
C HIS A 79 -9.00 10.66 -0.08
N LYS A 80 -8.14 11.19 0.81
CA LYS A 80 -7.98 12.62 1.01
C LYS A 80 -7.16 13.19 -0.16
N LYS A 81 -7.77 14.09 -0.94
CA LYS A 81 -7.09 14.84 -2.02
C LYS A 81 -6.77 16.29 -1.66
N GLU A 82 -7.17 16.74 -0.47
CA GLU A 82 -6.79 18.06 0.04
C GLU A 82 -5.28 18.10 0.32
N THR A 83 -4.59 19.01 -0.37
CA THR A 83 -3.14 19.17 -0.34
C THR A 83 -2.69 20.17 0.71
N HIS A 84 -3.58 21.04 1.20
CA HIS A 84 -3.29 22.09 2.17
C HIS A 84 -3.20 21.50 3.58
N LEU A 85 -2.00 21.48 4.11
CA LEU A 85 -1.69 21.04 5.47
C LEU A 85 -1.16 22.20 6.29
N SER A 86 -1.26 22.10 7.61
CA SER A 86 -0.59 23.03 8.52
C SER A 86 0.53 22.28 9.24
N ALA A 87 1.73 22.83 9.23
CA ALA A 87 2.85 22.29 9.99
C ALA A 87 2.47 22.18 11.47
N GLU A 88 2.97 21.15 12.14
CA GLU A 88 2.74 20.86 13.57
C GLU A 88 1.28 20.51 13.93
N LYS A 89 0.35 20.55 12.97
CA LYS A 89 -1.05 20.17 13.17
C LYS A 89 -1.29 18.75 12.67
N GLU A 90 -1.65 17.86 13.58
CA GLU A 90 -1.97 16.48 13.26
C GLU A 90 -3.08 16.36 12.22
N THR A 91 -2.93 15.40 11.31
CA THR A 91 -3.88 15.07 10.26
C THR A 91 -3.91 13.58 9.98
N PHE A 92 -4.94 13.14 9.25
CA PHE A 92 -5.14 11.73 8.91
C PHE A 92 -5.26 11.57 7.39
N PHE A 93 -4.59 10.54 6.87
CA PHE A 93 -4.73 10.10 5.48
C PHE A 93 -5.24 8.68 5.45
N GLN A 94 -6.30 8.43 4.70
CA GLN A 94 -6.81 7.08 4.47
C GLN A 94 -6.39 6.61 3.09
N CYS A 95 -5.94 5.36 3.01
CA CYS A 95 -5.64 4.68 1.77
C CYS A 95 -6.33 3.32 1.72
N SER A 96 -6.85 2.95 0.55
CA SER A 96 -7.47 1.65 0.32
C SER A 96 -6.84 0.93 -0.86
N SER A 97 -6.92 -0.40 -0.85
CA SER A 97 -6.36 -1.29 -1.87
C SER A 97 -7.39 -2.35 -2.27
N ARG A 98 -7.33 -2.78 -3.54
CA ARG A 98 -8.21 -3.82 -4.09
C ARG A 98 -7.42 -4.83 -4.90
N GLY A 99 -7.91 -6.06 -4.94
CA GLY A 99 -7.43 -7.12 -5.84
C GLY A 99 -6.35 -8.01 -5.23
N SER A 100 -5.78 -7.64 -4.08
CA SER A 100 -4.85 -8.49 -3.37
C SER A 100 -5.54 -9.68 -2.72
N SER A 101 -4.89 -10.83 -2.72
CA SER A 101 -5.39 -12.04 -2.06
C SER A 101 -4.21 -12.96 -1.69
N PRO A 102 -4.19 -13.60 -0.52
CA PRO A 102 -5.11 -13.41 0.61
C PRO A 102 -4.76 -12.16 1.45
N ARG A 103 -3.51 -11.70 1.40
CA ARG A 103 -3.00 -10.62 2.25
C ARG A 103 -2.75 -9.35 1.46
N THR A 104 -2.89 -8.21 2.14
CA THR A 104 -2.38 -6.92 1.69
C THR A 104 -1.56 -6.31 2.81
N ALA A 105 -0.37 -5.82 2.45
CA ALA A 105 0.46 -4.96 3.28
C ALA A 105 0.40 -3.53 2.73
N PHE A 106 0.48 -2.55 3.62
CA PHE A 106 0.57 -1.13 3.29
C PHE A 106 1.92 -0.57 3.74
N THR A 107 2.39 0.46 3.06
CA THR A 107 3.55 1.25 3.48
C THR A 107 3.28 2.70 3.12
N TRP A 108 3.48 3.60 4.07
CA TRP A 108 3.39 5.03 3.85
C TRP A 108 4.78 5.63 3.73
N LEU A 109 4.97 6.52 2.74
CA LEU A 109 6.23 7.22 2.55
C LEU A 109 6.00 8.71 2.28
N ILE A 110 6.96 9.57 2.66
CA ILE A 110 7.06 10.95 2.16
C ILE A 110 8.40 11.08 1.46
N GLY A 111 8.39 11.26 0.15
CA GLY A 111 9.58 11.03 -0.69
C GLY A 111 10.09 9.60 -0.47
N GLU A 112 11.36 9.46 -0.07
CA GLU A 112 12.00 8.17 0.21
C GLU A 112 11.85 7.71 1.68
N ARG A 113 11.29 8.54 2.55
CA ARG A 113 11.22 8.27 3.99
C ARG A 113 9.99 7.44 4.32
N VAL A 114 10.19 6.23 4.83
CA VAL A 114 9.13 5.37 5.37
C VAL A 114 8.58 5.96 6.67
N LEU A 115 7.26 5.94 6.83
CA LEU A 115 6.55 6.41 8.01
C LEU A 115 6.08 5.22 8.86
N GLU A 116 6.31 5.27 10.16
CA GLU A 116 6.01 4.16 11.09
C GLU A 116 4.60 4.23 11.70
N MET A 117 3.94 5.39 11.65
CA MET A 117 2.67 5.63 12.36
C MET A 117 1.44 5.28 11.50
N GLU A 118 1.30 4.01 11.13
CA GLU A 118 0.08 3.52 10.46
C GLU A 118 -0.87 2.78 11.41
N ILE A 119 -2.17 3.00 11.19
CA ILE A 119 -3.27 2.33 11.86
C ILE A 119 -4.00 1.51 10.80
N LYS A 120 -3.83 0.19 10.85
CA LYS A 120 -4.57 -0.72 9.97
C LYS A 120 -6.00 -0.91 10.49
N ILE A 121 -6.98 -0.40 9.74
CA ILE A 121 -8.40 -0.57 10.08
C ILE A 121 -8.89 -1.97 9.68
N ASN A 122 -8.52 -2.43 8.48
CA ASN A 122 -8.87 -3.75 7.98
C ASN A 122 -7.83 -4.22 6.94
N ASN A 123 -8.06 -5.38 6.32
CA ASN A 123 -7.11 -5.95 5.35
C ASN A 123 -6.93 -5.14 4.06
N PHE A 124 -7.81 -4.18 3.76
CA PHE A 124 -7.84 -3.42 2.52
C PHE A 124 -7.78 -1.91 2.73
N THR A 125 -7.62 -1.45 3.98
CA THR A 125 -7.58 -0.02 4.33
C THR A 125 -6.55 0.24 5.44
N SER A 126 -5.65 1.21 5.20
CA SER A 126 -4.69 1.75 6.16
C SER A 126 -4.95 3.25 6.37
N VAL A 127 -4.80 3.72 7.60
CA VAL A 127 -4.87 5.14 7.96
C VAL A 127 -3.53 5.58 8.54
N LEU A 128 -2.95 6.62 7.96
CA LEU A 128 -1.76 7.29 8.46
C LEU A 128 -2.17 8.45 9.36
N GLN A 129 -1.74 8.44 10.62
CA GLN A 129 -1.78 9.59 11.52
C GLN A 129 -0.44 10.32 11.40
N TYR A 130 -0.46 11.57 10.93
CA TYR A 130 0.76 12.29 10.64
C TYR A 130 0.71 13.75 11.06
N THR A 131 1.83 14.24 11.57
CA THR A 131 2.03 15.66 11.89
C THR A 131 3.02 16.24 10.89
N PRO A 132 2.55 17.05 9.92
CA PRO A 132 3.38 17.59 8.85
C PRO A 132 4.50 18.49 9.37
N LYS A 133 5.66 18.42 8.72
CA LYS A 133 6.81 19.30 8.95
C LYS A 133 6.93 20.33 7.83
N VAL A 134 7.63 21.42 8.13
CA VAL A 134 7.95 22.46 7.13
C VAL A 134 8.73 21.89 5.95
N GLU A 135 9.58 20.89 6.22
CA GLU A 135 10.39 20.15 5.25
C GLU A 135 9.56 19.31 4.28
N ASP A 136 8.32 18.95 4.64
CA ASP A 136 7.46 18.10 3.82
C ASP A 136 6.74 18.89 2.71
N HIS A 137 6.90 20.21 2.69
CA HIS A 137 6.35 21.04 1.63
C HIS A 137 6.99 20.70 0.27
N ASP A 138 6.15 20.54 -0.77
CA ASP A 138 6.52 20.08 -2.12
C ASP A 138 7.01 18.63 -2.20
N GLN A 139 6.97 17.90 -1.08
CA GLN A 139 7.20 16.46 -1.06
C GLN A 139 5.93 15.71 -1.48
N THR A 140 6.11 14.45 -1.86
CA THR A 140 5.02 13.56 -2.25
C THR A 140 4.76 12.53 -1.15
N LEU A 141 3.53 12.49 -0.65
CA LEU A 141 3.02 11.41 0.16
C LEU A 141 2.67 10.22 -0.74
N ILE A 142 3.15 9.04 -0.38
CA ILE A 142 2.98 7.80 -1.13
C ILE A 142 2.28 6.80 -0.22
N CYS A 143 1.17 6.23 -0.70
CA CYS A 143 0.61 5.02 -0.14
C CYS A 143 0.93 3.85 -1.07
N ARG A 144 1.79 2.94 -0.61
CA ARG A 144 2.15 1.72 -1.31
C ARG A 144 1.37 0.55 -0.76
N SER A 145 0.86 -0.31 -1.62
CA SER A 145 0.19 -1.57 -1.26
C SER A 145 0.81 -2.74 -2.01
N GLU A 146 1.02 -3.85 -1.33
CA GLU A 146 1.60 -5.06 -1.91
C GLU A 146 0.98 -6.34 -1.33
N ASN A 147 1.26 -7.47 -1.99
CA ASN A 147 1.00 -8.78 -1.43
C ASN A 147 2.35 -9.38 -0.96
N PRO A 148 2.56 -9.60 0.35
CA PRO A 148 3.84 -10.09 0.86
C PRO A 148 4.18 -11.51 0.39
N ASP A 149 3.20 -12.25 -0.14
CA ASP A 149 3.39 -13.60 -0.69
C ASP A 149 3.86 -13.58 -2.16
N LEU A 150 4.04 -12.39 -2.76
CA LEU A 150 4.47 -12.21 -4.14
C LEU A 150 5.57 -11.15 -4.24
N GLU A 151 6.70 -11.54 -4.82
CA GLU A 151 7.75 -10.60 -5.18
C GLU A 151 7.26 -9.56 -6.19
N LYS A 152 7.72 -8.32 -6.04
CA LYS A 152 7.44 -7.20 -6.96
C LYS A 152 5.95 -6.97 -7.23
N SER A 153 5.10 -7.23 -6.23
CA SER A 153 3.65 -7.05 -6.31
C SER A 153 3.18 -5.64 -5.95
N ALA A 154 4.09 -4.77 -5.52
CA ALA A 154 3.76 -3.45 -5.00
C ALA A 154 3.24 -2.49 -6.09
N ILE A 155 2.16 -1.79 -5.77
CA ILE A 155 1.63 -0.65 -6.51
C ILE A 155 1.40 0.52 -5.54
N GLN A 156 1.31 1.75 -6.04
CA GLN A 156 1.17 2.94 -5.18
C GLN A 156 0.27 4.02 -5.75
N ASP A 157 -0.34 4.81 -4.86
CA ASP A 157 -0.96 6.11 -5.17
C ASP A 157 -0.20 7.22 -4.46
N THR A 158 -0.26 8.42 -5.01
CA THR A 158 0.57 9.56 -4.59
C THR A 158 -0.24 10.83 -4.41
N LEU A 159 0.16 11.67 -3.47
CA LEU A 159 -0.43 12.97 -3.18
C LEU A 159 0.67 14.01 -2.92
N GLY A 160 0.71 15.09 -3.70
CA GLY A 160 1.61 16.22 -3.45
C GLY A 160 1.20 17.01 -2.22
N LEU A 161 2.16 17.37 -1.37
CA LEU A 161 1.90 18.04 -0.09
C LEU A 161 2.18 19.54 -0.16
N LEU A 162 1.21 20.35 0.26
CA LEU A 162 1.33 21.78 0.38
C LEU A 162 1.20 22.18 1.86
N VAL A 163 2.34 22.36 2.54
CA VAL A 163 2.37 22.62 3.98
C VAL A 163 2.49 24.11 4.27
N HIS A 164 1.49 24.68 4.91
CA HIS A 164 1.50 26.04 5.47
C HIS A 164 2.21 26.05 6.83
N TYR A 165 2.99 27.10 7.09
CA TYR A 165 3.71 27.28 8.34
C TYR A 165 3.91 28.76 8.67
N LYS A 166 3.92 29.06 9.97
CA LYS A 166 4.19 30.41 10.49
C LYS A 166 5.58 30.88 10.05
N PRO A 167 5.81 32.21 9.91
CA PRO A 167 7.12 32.73 9.57
C PRO A 167 8.21 32.26 10.54
N ILE A 168 9.28 31.71 9.98
CA ILE A 168 10.52 31.33 10.66
C ILE A 168 11.52 32.43 10.38
N VAL A 169 11.97 33.10 11.43
CA VAL A 169 12.84 34.28 11.34
C VAL A 169 14.25 33.90 11.79
N LYS A 170 15.25 34.20 10.96
CA LYS A 170 16.67 34.04 11.30
C LYS A 170 17.39 35.36 11.10
N LEU A 171 17.95 35.89 12.19
CA LEU A 171 18.77 37.10 12.15
C LEU A 171 20.24 36.72 11.99
N LYS A 172 20.92 37.35 11.04
CA LYS A 172 22.35 37.16 10.80
C LYS A 172 23.05 38.50 10.71
N TYR A 173 24.34 38.52 11.05
CA TYR A 173 25.20 39.60 10.61
C TYR A 173 25.21 39.67 9.09
N GLY A 174 25.40 40.87 8.57
CA GLY A 174 25.67 41.10 7.17
C GLY A 174 26.71 40.14 6.61
N SER A 175 26.42 39.53 5.47
CA SER A 175 27.23 38.44 4.89
C SER A 175 28.70 38.79 4.64
N ASN A 176 29.07 40.07 4.58
CA ASN A 176 30.44 40.54 4.39
C ASN A 176 31.13 41.03 5.69
N LEU A 177 30.50 40.92 6.86
CA LEU A 177 31.07 41.39 8.12
C LEU A 177 31.97 40.32 8.76
N ASN A 178 33.19 40.71 9.13
CA ASN A 178 34.03 39.88 9.98
C ASN A 178 33.67 40.10 11.46
N THR A 179 32.79 39.24 11.97
CA THR A 179 32.27 39.31 13.34
C THR A 179 33.34 39.09 14.42
N SER A 180 34.51 38.55 14.08
CA SER A 180 35.57 38.20 15.05
C SER A 180 36.54 39.35 15.38
N ASN A 181 36.55 40.44 14.60
CA ASN A 181 37.48 41.57 14.77
C ASN A 181 36.75 42.93 14.70
N MET A 182 35.52 42.98 15.18
CA MET A 182 34.69 44.18 15.18
C MET A 182 35.15 45.18 16.25
N ARG A 183 35.25 46.47 15.90
CA ARG A 183 35.79 47.55 16.73
C ARG A 183 34.83 48.73 16.84
N VAL A 184 35.11 49.61 17.79
CA VAL A 184 34.37 50.88 17.94
C VAL A 184 34.62 51.73 16.70
N GLY A 185 33.53 52.20 16.08
CA GLY A 185 33.55 52.99 14.84
C GLY A 185 33.30 52.18 13.57
N ASP A 186 33.21 50.84 13.67
CA ASP A 186 32.87 49.99 12.52
C ASP A 186 31.36 50.06 12.20
N ASP A 187 31.03 50.12 10.91
CA ASP A 187 29.66 49.99 10.44
C ASP A 187 29.18 48.54 10.47
N VAL A 188 28.00 48.32 11.01
CA VAL A 188 27.36 47.00 11.06
C VAL A 188 25.99 47.03 10.39
N TYR A 189 25.65 45.93 9.74
CA TYR A 189 24.34 45.69 9.17
C TYR A 189 23.91 44.25 9.46
N PHE A 190 22.60 44.03 9.44
CA PHE A 190 22.00 42.74 9.76
C PHE A 190 21.06 42.30 8.65
N GLU A 191 20.99 41.00 8.44
CA GLU A 191 20.09 40.38 7.48
C GLU A 191 19.03 39.56 8.21
N CYS A 192 17.76 39.87 7.96
CA CYS A 192 16.63 39.11 8.46
C CYS A 192 16.13 38.15 7.38
N HIS A 193 16.44 36.87 7.55
CA HIS A 193 16.02 35.81 6.66
C HIS A 193 14.68 35.25 7.16
N VAL A 194 13.60 35.50 6.42
CA VAL A 194 12.24 35.05 6.77
C VAL A 194 11.78 33.98 5.79
N SER A 195 11.42 32.82 6.31
CA SER A 195 10.80 31.74 5.56
C SER A 195 9.37 31.54 6.05
N SER A 196 8.37 31.57 5.18
CA SER A 196 6.96 31.42 5.59
C SER A 196 6.10 30.85 4.46
N ARG A 197 5.01 30.19 4.81
CA ARG A 197 3.96 29.85 3.85
C ARG A 197 2.56 30.01 4.47
N PRO A 198 1.70 30.89 3.95
CA PRO A 198 1.90 31.77 2.79
C PRO A 198 3.05 32.80 2.95
N THR A 199 3.44 33.42 1.84
CA THR A 199 4.53 34.41 1.83
C THR A 199 4.22 35.57 2.77
N HIS A 200 5.23 36.00 3.53
CA HIS A 200 5.15 37.10 4.47
C HIS A 200 4.80 38.42 3.77
N THR A 201 4.09 39.31 4.47
CA THR A 201 3.64 40.60 3.91
C THR A 201 4.39 41.80 4.46
N ARG A 202 4.97 41.69 5.66
CA ARG A 202 5.69 42.77 6.33
C ARG A 202 6.82 42.24 7.20
N ILE A 203 7.95 42.95 7.18
CA ILE A 203 9.08 42.75 8.09
C ILE A 203 9.30 44.06 8.85
N SER A 204 9.43 44.00 10.17
CA SER A 204 9.66 45.15 11.05
C SER A 204 10.90 44.90 11.91
N TRP A 205 11.67 45.96 12.17
CA TRP A 205 12.88 45.92 12.97
C TRP A 205 12.70 46.69 14.26
N TYR A 206 13.26 46.16 15.34
CA TYR A 206 13.15 46.72 16.68
C TYR A 206 14.54 46.68 17.34
N HIS A 207 14.90 47.76 18.05
CA HIS A 207 16.14 47.86 18.79
C HIS A 207 15.82 48.38 20.20
N ASN A 208 16.31 47.69 21.23
CA ASN A 208 16.08 48.00 22.64
C ASN A 208 14.59 48.16 23.02
N VAL A 209 13.76 47.22 22.56
CA VAL A 209 12.32 47.24 22.86
C VAL A 209 12.01 46.16 23.89
N SER A 210 11.40 46.56 25.01
CA SER A 210 10.74 45.66 25.96
C SER A 210 9.39 45.24 25.37
N ILE A 211 9.19 43.95 25.15
CA ILE A 211 7.91 43.36 24.70
C ILE A 211 7.14 42.89 25.94
#